data_AF-W9CAI1-F1
#
_entry.id   AF-W9CAI1-F1
#
_cell.length_a   1.000
_cell.length_b   1.000
_cell.length_c   1.000
_cell.angle_alpha   90.00
_cell.angle_beta   90.00
_cell.angle_gamma   90.00
#
_symmetry.space_group_name_H-M   'P 1'
#
loop_
_entity.id
_entity.type
_entity.pdbx_description
1 polymer ?
#
loop_
_entity_poly.entity_id
_entity_poly.type
_entity_poly.pdbx_seq_one_letter_code
_entity_poly.pdbx_strand_id
1 'polypeptide(L)'
;MRESQTIDSELSAAAIQVAGTNYSDITALSLNATLDTNDVLAFVKEISSDGNVNTVNVIMPLFPVLYVTNPEPLRLLLEPILQYLTSGRWTLPYVIHDIGSAYPNATGHDDGVAEYYTLLNKYASYLPSKSLNIALQLSTNDATGLLTNETNLAIKAAVGLKAFASLASETYSNYSTIGDTHATQIYTDDGLGTDADKTHFVLNCPDNDES
;
A
#
# COMPACT_ATOMS: atom_id res chain seq x y z
N MET A 1 -36.50 13.45 7.70
CA MET A 1 -36.65 14.71 8.46
C MET A 1 -37.20 14.50 9.87
N ARG A 2 -38.10 13.53 10.13
CA ARG A 2 -38.67 13.30 11.47
C ARG A 2 -37.69 12.55 12.39
N GLU A 3 -36.92 11.58 11.87
CA GLU A 3 -35.91 10.84 12.66
C GLU A 3 -34.76 11.72 13.16
N SER A 4 -34.29 12.67 12.34
CA SER A 4 -33.21 13.61 12.73
C SER A 4 -33.63 14.49 13.90
N GLN A 5 -34.86 15.01 13.89
CA GLN A 5 -35.37 15.83 15.00
C GLN A 5 -35.51 15.03 16.31
N THR A 6 -35.85 13.73 16.21
CA THR A 6 -35.90 12.84 17.37
C THR A 6 -34.51 12.63 17.96
N ILE A 7 -33.52 12.29 17.13
CA ILE A 7 -32.13 12.07 17.57
C ILE A 7 -31.55 13.34 18.20
N ASP A 8 -31.75 14.51 17.58
CA ASP A 8 -31.27 15.79 18.13
C ASP A 8 -31.87 16.07 19.51
N SER A 9 -33.18 15.77 19.68
CA SER A 9 -33.87 15.98 20.96
C SER A 9 -33.40 15.01 22.05
N GLU A 10 -33.14 13.75 21.72
CA GLU A 10 -32.67 12.73 22.65
C GLU A 10 -31.22 13.00 23.08
N LEU A 11 -30.35 13.36 22.13
CA LEU A 11 -28.96 13.68 22.39
C LEU A 11 -28.83 14.95 23.25
N SER A 12 -29.61 16.00 22.95
CA SER A 12 -29.62 17.22 23.75
C SER A 12 -30.08 16.93 25.18
N ALA A 13 -31.17 16.18 25.35
CA ALA A 13 -31.67 15.82 26.68
C ALA A 13 -30.64 15.00 27.49
N ALA A 14 -30.00 14.02 26.86
CA ALA A 14 -28.97 13.20 27.50
C ALA A 14 -27.73 14.02 27.89
N ALA A 15 -27.25 14.90 27.00
CA ALA A 15 -26.07 15.73 27.26
C ALA A 15 -26.31 16.78 28.37
N ILE A 16 -27.50 17.39 28.41
CA ILE A 16 -27.91 18.28 29.51
C ILE A 16 -27.90 17.53 30.84
N GLN A 17 -28.41 16.29 30.86
CA GLN A 17 -28.48 15.50 32.09
C GLN A 17 -27.10 15.12 32.64
N VAL A 18 -26.12 14.90 31.76
CA VAL A 18 -24.76 14.48 32.14
C VAL A 18 -23.91 15.64 32.65
N ALA A 19 -23.90 16.77 31.93
CA ALA A 19 -22.95 17.85 32.24
C ALA A 19 -23.47 19.26 31.92
N GLY A 20 -24.79 19.42 31.81
CA GLY A 20 -25.45 20.70 31.63
C GLY A 20 -25.42 21.23 30.20
N THR A 21 -25.97 22.42 30.01
CA THR A 21 -26.21 23.05 28.71
C THR A 21 -24.92 23.29 27.91
N ASN A 22 -23.82 23.71 28.55
CA ASN A 22 -22.54 23.89 27.84
C ASN A 22 -22.04 22.59 27.20
N TYR A 23 -22.28 21.44 27.86
CA TYR A 23 -21.89 20.14 27.31
C TYR A 23 -22.83 19.71 26.17
N SER A 24 -24.14 19.98 26.30
CA SER A 24 -25.10 19.80 25.20
C SER A 24 -24.78 20.66 24.00
N ASP A 25 -24.31 21.89 24.19
CA ASP A 25 -23.95 22.77 23.09
C ASP A 25 -22.69 22.24 22.38
N ILE A 26 -21.70 21.75 23.12
CA ILE A 26 -20.52 21.10 22.55
C ILE A 26 -20.88 19.82 21.78
N THR A 27 -21.74 18.95 22.32
CA THR A 27 -22.15 17.73 21.62
C THR A 27 -23.01 18.05 20.39
N ALA A 28 -23.90 19.04 20.48
CA ALA A 28 -24.68 19.53 19.36
C ALA A 28 -23.77 20.17 18.29
N LEU A 29 -22.77 20.97 18.67
CA LEU A 29 -21.76 21.53 17.75
C LEU A 29 -20.87 20.43 17.13
N SER A 30 -20.54 19.39 17.89
CA SER A 30 -19.75 18.26 17.40
C SER A 30 -20.54 17.39 16.42
N LEU A 31 -21.85 17.25 16.60
CA LEU A 31 -22.74 16.57 15.66
C LEU A 31 -23.10 17.46 14.46
N ASN A 32 -23.25 18.78 14.69
CA ASN A 32 -23.50 19.82 13.69
C ASN A 32 -22.22 20.37 13.04
N ALA A 33 -21.11 19.64 13.08
CA ALA A 33 -19.94 19.95 12.28
C ALA A 33 -20.31 19.79 10.80
N THR A 34 -20.87 20.88 10.24
CA THR A 34 -21.25 21.11 8.84
C THR A 34 -21.47 19.83 8.04
N LEU A 35 -22.54 19.10 8.36
CA LEU A 35 -23.01 18.03 7.49
C LEU A 35 -23.66 18.72 6.29
N ASP A 36 -22.92 18.84 5.18
CA ASP A 36 -23.59 19.04 3.91
C ASP A 36 -24.45 17.80 3.66
N THR A 37 -25.74 17.92 3.95
CA THR A 37 -26.69 16.83 3.77
C THR A 37 -26.93 16.52 2.29
N ASN A 38 -26.41 17.35 1.38
CA ASN A 38 -26.41 17.12 -0.06
C ASN A 38 -25.16 16.36 -0.53
N ASP A 39 -24.06 16.39 0.22
CA ASP A 39 -22.79 15.72 -0.11
C ASP A 39 -22.34 14.79 1.02
N VAL A 40 -23.13 13.73 1.22
CA VAL A 40 -22.85 12.72 2.24
C VAL A 40 -21.76 11.78 1.73
N LEU A 41 -20.72 11.60 2.55
CA LEU A 41 -19.62 10.66 2.35
C LEU A 41 -19.63 9.60 3.46
N ALA A 42 -19.25 8.36 3.14
CA ALA A 42 -19.09 7.30 4.13
C ALA A 42 -17.62 6.87 4.24
N PHE A 43 -17.18 6.67 5.49
CA PHE A 43 -15.85 6.19 5.80
C PHE A 43 -15.91 4.88 6.58
N VAL A 44 -15.08 3.92 6.20
CA VAL A 44 -14.95 2.62 6.87
C VAL A 44 -13.52 2.43 7.33
N LYS A 45 -13.38 1.90 8.55
CA LYS A 45 -12.11 1.47 9.12
C LYS A 45 -11.84 0.02 8.72
N GLU A 46 -10.66 -0.25 8.20
CA GLU A 46 -10.15 -1.61 8.10
C GLU A 46 -9.79 -2.18 9.48
N ILE A 47 -10.25 -3.39 9.78
CA ILE A 47 -10.02 -4.04 11.09
C ILE A 47 -8.92 -5.11 11.02
N SER A 48 -8.54 -5.54 9.82
CA SER A 48 -7.66 -6.71 9.59
C SER A 48 -6.17 -6.47 9.84
N SER A 49 -5.63 -5.30 9.51
CA SER A 49 -4.19 -5.04 9.53
C SER A 49 -3.81 -3.86 10.42
N ASP A 50 -4.12 -2.64 9.96
CA ASP A 50 -3.44 -1.43 10.44
C ASP A 50 -4.39 -0.24 10.66
N GLY A 51 -5.70 -0.42 10.38
CA GLY A 51 -6.69 0.61 10.63
C GLY A 51 -6.84 1.61 9.50
N ASN A 52 -6.43 1.30 8.26
CA ASN A 52 -6.62 2.18 7.11
C ASN A 52 -8.09 2.60 6.86
N VAL A 53 -8.26 3.69 6.11
CA VAL A 53 -9.56 4.28 5.76
C VAL A 53 -9.96 3.98 4.32
N ASN A 54 -11.18 3.45 4.14
CA ASN A 54 -11.76 3.07 2.85
C ASN A 54 -10.82 2.21 1.98
N THR A 55 -10.31 1.14 2.58
CA THR A 55 -9.46 0.21 1.86
C THR A 55 -10.22 -0.47 0.71
N VAL A 56 -9.68 -0.38 -0.50
CA VAL A 56 -10.32 -0.89 -1.73
C VAL A 56 -10.46 -2.41 -1.66
N ASN A 57 -9.47 -3.13 -1.18
CA ASN A 57 -9.51 -4.58 -1.03
C ASN A 57 -10.48 -5.07 0.07
N VAL A 58 -11.01 -4.17 0.93
CA VAL A 58 -12.08 -4.45 1.90
C VAL A 58 -13.45 -4.13 1.30
N ILE A 59 -13.56 -3.03 0.55
CA ILE A 59 -14.81 -2.60 -0.10
C ILE A 59 -15.19 -3.52 -1.28
N MET A 60 -14.21 -3.93 -2.09
CA MET A 60 -14.45 -4.71 -3.31
C MET A 60 -15.05 -6.11 -3.05
N PRO A 61 -14.64 -6.88 -2.02
CA PRO A 61 -15.34 -8.10 -1.64
C PRO A 61 -16.80 -7.87 -1.19
N LEU A 62 -17.11 -6.69 -0.64
CA LEU A 62 -18.46 -6.32 -0.21
C LEU A 62 -19.34 -5.84 -1.39
N PHE A 63 -18.71 -5.48 -2.53
CA PHE A 63 -19.37 -4.95 -3.72
C PHE A 63 -20.57 -5.79 -4.18
N PRO A 64 -20.47 -7.12 -4.38
CA PRO A 64 -21.60 -7.88 -4.93
C PRO A 64 -22.83 -7.86 -3.99
N VAL A 65 -22.59 -7.90 -2.68
CA VAL A 65 -23.65 -7.87 -1.67
C VAL A 65 -24.34 -6.50 -1.68
N LEU A 66 -23.57 -5.40 -1.62
CA LEU A 66 -24.15 -4.06 -1.64
C LEU A 66 -24.86 -3.78 -2.96
N TYR A 67 -24.25 -4.14 -4.08
CA TYR A 67 -24.85 -3.92 -5.40
C TYR A 67 -26.22 -4.59 -5.55
N VAL A 68 -26.40 -5.79 -4.99
CA VAL A 68 -27.68 -6.53 -5.05
C VAL A 68 -28.69 -6.07 -3.99
N THR A 69 -28.23 -5.73 -2.78
CA THR A 69 -29.12 -5.46 -1.64
C THR A 69 -29.52 -4.00 -1.54
N ASN A 70 -28.54 -3.09 -1.63
CA ASN A 70 -28.73 -1.65 -1.66
C ASN A 70 -27.43 -0.99 -2.18
N PRO A 71 -27.40 -0.41 -3.39
CA PRO A 71 -26.19 0.18 -3.96
C PRO A 71 -25.82 1.54 -3.35
N GLU A 72 -26.68 2.14 -2.53
CA GLU A 72 -26.41 3.46 -1.94
C GLU A 72 -25.16 3.48 -1.04
N PRO A 73 -24.96 2.56 -0.07
CA PRO A 73 -23.73 2.52 0.71
C PRO A 73 -22.49 2.28 -0.15
N LEU A 74 -22.61 1.53 -1.25
CA LEU A 74 -21.49 1.33 -2.18
C LEU A 74 -21.07 2.66 -2.82
N ARG A 75 -22.03 3.46 -3.28
CA ARG A 75 -21.75 4.81 -3.79
C ARG A 75 -21.06 5.66 -2.72
N LEU A 76 -21.59 5.69 -1.51
CA LEU A 76 -21.06 6.50 -0.40
C LEU A 76 -19.64 6.10 0.02
N LEU A 77 -19.29 4.81 -0.08
CA LEU A 77 -17.95 4.30 0.25
C LEU A 77 -16.93 4.55 -0.86
N LEU A 78 -17.36 4.53 -2.13
CA LEU A 78 -16.50 4.78 -3.29
C LEU A 78 -16.28 6.26 -3.55
N GLU A 79 -17.24 7.12 -3.25
CA GLU A 79 -17.18 8.56 -3.53
C GLU A 79 -15.91 9.23 -2.95
N PRO A 80 -15.51 9.02 -1.68
CA PRO A 80 -14.27 9.60 -1.16
C PRO A 80 -13.01 9.15 -1.91
N ILE A 81 -12.97 7.89 -2.34
CA ILE A 81 -11.85 7.34 -3.12
C ILE A 81 -11.80 8.02 -4.48
N LEU A 82 -12.93 8.15 -5.17
CA LEU A 82 -13.01 8.78 -6.48
C LEU A 82 -12.68 10.27 -6.42
N GLN A 83 -13.17 11.00 -5.41
CA GLN A 83 -12.80 12.40 -5.18
C GLN A 83 -11.31 12.56 -4.95
N TYR A 84 -10.70 11.68 -4.15
CA TYR A 84 -9.25 11.68 -3.94
C TYR A 84 -8.47 11.41 -5.24
N LEU A 85 -8.85 10.37 -6.01
CA LEU A 85 -8.19 10.03 -7.28
C LEU A 85 -8.34 11.14 -8.34
N THR A 86 -9.51 11.78 -8.43
CA THR A 86 -9.78 12.86 -9.39
C THR A 86 -9.14 14.20 -9.01
N SER A 87 -8.72 14.36 -7.75
CA SER A 87 -7.99 15.55 -7.29
C SER A 87 -6.59 15.70 -7.88
N GLY A 88 -6.04 14.63 -8.48
CA GLY A 88 -4.67 14.58 -9.00
C GLY A 88 -3.59 14.44 -7.93
N ARG A 89 -3.97 14.33 -6.65
CA ARG A 89 -3.05 14.10 -5.52
C ARG A 89 -2.43 12.70 -5.54
N TRP A 90 -3.15 11.73 -6.12
CA TRP A 90 -2.60 10.42 -6.46
C TRP A 90 -2.13 10.41 -7.92
N THR A 91 -0.83 10.25 -8.14
CA THR A 91 -0.20 10.39 -9.46
C THR A 91 0.18 9.07 -10.12
N LEU A 92 -0.04 7.94 -9.43
CA LEU A 92 0.33 6.61 -9.90
C LEU A 92 -0.73 6.02 -10.86
N PRO A 93 -0.33 5.17 -11.83
CA PRO A 93 -1.22 4.70 -12.90
C PRO A 93 -2.19 3.57 -12.48
N TYR A 94 -2.35 3.34 -11.18
CA TYR A 94 -3.21 2.29 -10.61
C TYR A 94 -4.05 2.85 -9.46
N VAL A 95 -5.10 2.13 -9.06
CA VAL A 95 -5.97 2.54 -7.95
C VAL A 95 -5.18 2.56 -6.64
N ILE A 96 -5.44 3.56 -5.81
CA ILE A 96 -4.88 3.62 -4.46
C ILE A 96 -5.40 2.47 -3.59
N HIS A 97 -4.60 2.04 -2.62
CA HIS A 97 -5.00 1.00 -1.69
C HIS A 97 -6.10 1.47 -0.72
N ASP A 98 -5.89 2.64 -0.12
CA ASP A 98 -6.73 3.27 0.89
C ASP A 98 -6.54 4.79 0.82
N ILE A 99 -7.41 5.58 1.46
CA ILE A 99 -7.31 7.05 1.46
C ILE A 99 -6.82 7.59 2.81
N GLY A 100 -6.18 6.77 3.63
CA GLY A 100 -5.80 7.18 4.97
C GLY A 100 -5.11 6.08 5.77
N SER A 101 -3.88 6.35 6.21
CA SER A 101 -3.06 5.38 6.95
C SER A 101 -3.65 4.95 8.30
N ALA A 102 -4.50 5.76 8.93
CA ALA A 102 -5.15 5.40 10.18
C ALA A 102 -6.49 6.11 10.34
N TYR A 103 -7.56 5.35 10.57
CA TYR A 103 -8.87 5.90 10.86
C TYR A 103 -8.84 6.80 12.12
N PRO A 104 -9.47 7.99 12.10
CA PRO A 104 -10.35 8.52 11.05
C PRO A 104 -9.67 9.44 10.01
N ASN A 105 -8.33 9.44 9.92
CA ASN A 105 -7.61 10.33 9.02
C ASN A 105 -7.74 9.89 7.55
N ALA A 106 -8.55 10.61 6.76
CA ALA A 106 -8.79 10.35 5.33
C ALA A 106 -8.09 11.38 4.41
N THR A 107 -6.91 11.87 4.80
CA THR A 107 -6.18 12.90 4.02
C THR A 107 -5.52 12.38 2.74
N GLY A 108 -5.47 11.06 2.54
CA GLY A 108 -4.80 10.42 1.41
C GLY A 108 -3.28 10.25 1.55
N HIS A 109 -2.66 9.73 0.49
CA HIS A 109 -1.22 9.43 0.36
C HIS A 109 -0.60 10.23 -0.79
N ASP A 110 -0.47 11.54 -0.60
CA ASP A 110 0.01 12.47 -1.64
C ASP A 110 1.48 12.25 -2.01
N ASP A 111 2.21 11.52 -1.17
CA ASP A 111 3.58 11.06 -1.42
C ASP A 111 3.65 9.86 -2.38
N GLY A 112 2.50 9.32 -2.80
CA GLY A 112 2.41 8.14 -3.65
C GLY A 112 2.66 6.82 -2.90
N VAL A 113 2.61 6.83 -1.57
CA VAL A 113 3.00 5.70 -0.73
C VAL A 113 1.79 5.17 0.04
N ALA A 114 1.14 4.12 -0.50
CA ALA A 114 0.05 3.40 0.18
C ALA A 114 0.49 2.00 0.69
N GLU A 115 -0.20 1.46 1.71
CA GLU A 115 0.16 0.35 2.65
C GLU A 115 1.26 -0.64 2.21
N TYR A 116 1.14 -1.30 1.06
CA TYR A 116 2.10 -2.32 0.58
C TYR A 116 3.52 -1.81 0.40
N TYR A 117 3.68 -0.50 0.31
CA TYR A 117 4.97 0.16 0.27
C TYR A 117 5.86 -0.23 1.46
N THR A 118 5.33 -0.30 2.69
CA THR A 118 6.16 -0.58 3.87
C THR A 118 6.78 -1.98 3.82
N LEU A 119 5.99 -2.98 3.38
CA LEU A 119 6.45 -4.35 3.24
C LEU A 119 7.42 -4.47 2.07
N LEU A 120 7.07 -3.91 0.92
CA LEU A 120 7.94 -3.93 -0.27
C LEU A 120 9.25 -3.19 -0.02
N ASN A 121 9.24 -2.08 0.74
CA ASN A 121 10.43 -1.34 1.13
C ASN A 121 11.34 -2.16 2.04
N LYS A 122 10.80 -2.99 2.95
CA LYS A 122 11.63 -3.91 3.76
C LYS A 122 12.39 -4.89 2.88
N TYR A 123 11.73 -5.48 1.89
CA TYR A 123 12.39 -6.37 0.93
C TYR A 123 13.37 -5.60 0.03
N ALA A 124 12.98 -4.46 -0.53
CA ALA A 124 13.85 -3.63 -1.35
C ALA A 124 15.09 -3.13 -0.60
N SER A 125 14.99 -2.87 0.71
CA SER A 125 16.14 -2.51 1.55
C SER A 125 17.08 -3.70 1.82
N TYR A 126 16.56 -4.93 1.78
CA TYR A 126 17.32 -6.16 2.03
C TYR A 126 18.15 -6.57 0.81
N LEU A 127 17.54 -6.52 -0.39
CA LEU A 127 18.10 -7.06 -1.63
C LEU A 127 19.48 -6.48 -2.05
N PRO A 128 19.82 -5.18 -1.86
CA PRO A 128 21.11 -4.65 -2.30
C PRO A 128 22.32 -5.36 -1.69
N SER A 129 22.20 -5.85 -0.46
CA SER A 129 23.28 -6.56 0.25
C SER A 129 23.10 -8.08 0.27
N LYS A 130 21.98 -8.58 -0.26
CA LYS A 130 21.49 -9.96 -0.14
C LYS A 130 20.79 -10.40 -1.43
N SER A 131 21.47 -10.22 -2.56
CA SER A 131 20.97 -10.64 -3.88
C SER A 131 22.03 -11.35 -4.72
N LEU A 132 23.25 -10.83 -4.75
CA LEU A 132 24.39 -11.42 -5.48
C LEU A 132 25.18 -12.39 -4.61
N ASN A 133 25.59 -11.95 -3.41
CA ASN A 133 26.41 -12.75 -2.49
C ASN A 133 25.58 -13.29 -1.33
N ILE A 134 25.10 -14.52 -1.45
CA ILE A 134 24.44 -15.23 -0.36
C ILE A 134 25.03 -16.63 -0.23
N ALA A 135 25.64 -16.87 0.94
CA ALA A 135 26.34 -18.10 1.25
C ALA A 135 25.43 -19.35 1.26
N LEU A 136 24.14 -19.22 1.57
CA LEU A 136 23.20 -20.35 1.60
C LEU A 136 21.80 -19.88 1.22
N GLN A 137 21.25 -20.42 0.13
CA GLN A 137 19.89 -20.16 -0.32
C GLN A 137 19.18 -21.47 -0.68
N LEU A 138 17.85 -21.43 -0.52
CA LEU A 138 16.94 -22.40 -1.11
C LEU A 138 16.15 -21.66 -2.18
N SER A 139 16.10 -22.18 -3.39
CA SER A 139 15.11 -21.78 -4.36
C SER A 139 14.21 -22.95 -4.75
N THR A 140 13.22 -22.68 -5.59
CA THR A 140 12.23 -23.68 -6.03
C THR A 140 12.85 -24.80 -6.89
N ASN A 141 14.16 -24.76 -7.14
CA ASN A 141 14.95 -25.81 -7.79
C ASN A 141 15.58 -26.80 -6.77
N ASP A 142 14.96 -26.96 -5.59
CA ASP A 142 15.44 -27.67 -4.39
C ASP A 142 15.99 -29.10 -4.57
N ALA A 143 15.84 -29.69 -5.76
CA ALA A 143 16.53 -30.91 -6.18
C ALA A 143 18.06 -30.87 -6.01
N THR A 144 18.67 -29.68 -5.93
CA THR A 144 20.12 -29.47 -5.74
C THR A 144 20.56 -29.15 -4.31
N GLY A 145 19.63 -29.04 -3.36
CA GLY A 145 19.95 -28.65 -1.98
C GLY A 145 20.32 -27.17 -1.83
N LEU A 146 20.96 -26.81 -0.71
CA LEU A 146 21.39 -25.44 -0.44
C LEU A 146 22.50 -25.01 -1.42
N LEU A 147 22.32 -23.87 -2.08
CA LEU A 147 23.27 -23.34 -3.05
C LEU A 147 23.72 -21.92 -2.66
N THR A 148 24.98 -21.61 -2.96
CA THR A 148 25.56 -20.26 -2.84
C THR A 148 25.22 -19.45 -4.09
N ASN A 149 24.88 -18.16 -3.95
CA ASN A 149 24.80 -17.20 -5.07
C ASN A 149 23.98 -17.71 -6.28
N GLU A 150 22.72 -18.07 -6.06
CA GLU A 150 21.90 -18.59 -7.15
C GLU A 150 21.56 -17.49 -8.17
N THR A 151 21.95 -17.69 -9.43
CA THR A 151 21.75 -16.71 -10.51
C THR A 151 20.28 -16.37 -10.72
N ASN A 152 19.38 -17.34 -10.57
CA ASN A 152 17.92 -17.12 -10.65
C ASN A 152 17.43 -16.14 -9.55
N LEU A 153 17.94 -16.27 -8.32
CA LEU A 153 17.57 -15.38 -7.22
C LEU A 153 18.15 -13.98 -7.41
N ALA A 154 19.39 -13.90 -7.90
CA ALA A 154 20.03 -12.63 -8.25
C ALA A 154 19.22 -11.86 -9.33
N ILE A 155 18.78 -12.54 -10.39
CA ILE A 155 17.95 -11.95 -11.45
C ILE A 155 16.61 -11.47 -10.87
N LYS A 156 15.93 -12.30 -10.08
CA LYS A 156 14.67 -11.92 -9.43
C LYS A 156 14.82 -10.70 -8.53
N ALA A 157 15.93 -10.60 -7.81
CA ALA A 157 16.24 -9.45 -6.96
C ALA A 157 16.45 -8.17 -7.78
N ALA A 158 17.24 -8.22 -8.85
CA ALA A 158 17.47 -7.07 -9.73
C ALA A 158 16.17 -6.55 -10.35
N VAL A 159 15.33 -7.46 -10.87
CA VAL A 159 14.00 -7.11 -11.41
C VAL A 159 13.09 -6.55 -10.32
N GLY A 160 13.08 -7.15 -9.13
CA GLY A 160 12.27 -6.71 -7.99
C GLY A 160 12.62 -5.30 -7.51
N LEU A 161 13.91 -4.96 -7.46
CA LEU A 161 14.40 -3.62 -7.10
C LEU A 161 13.94 -2.56 -8.11
N LYS A 162 14.04 -2.85 -9.41
CA LYS A 162 13.62 -1.93 -10.47
C LYS A 162 12.10 -1.77 -10.53
N ALA A 163 11.36 -2.85 -10.34
CA ALA A 163 9.91 -2.83 -10.23
C ALA A 163 9.46 -2.01 -9.01
N PHE A 164 10.10 -2.22 -7.85
CA PHE A 164 9.81 -1.44 -6.65
C PHE A 164 10.07 0.05 -6.86
N ALA A 165 11.21 0.42 -7.44
CA ALA A 165 11.52 1.82 -7.74
C ALA A 165 10.54 2.46 -8.74
N SER A 166 9.92 1.68 -9.61
CA SER A 166 8.90 2.17 -10.56
C SER A 166 7.52 2.35 -9.92
N LEU A 167 7.21 1.55 -8.89
CA LEU A 167 6.00 1.66 -8.08
C LEU A 167 6.11 2.73 -6.99
N ALA A 168 7.34 2.94 -6.52
CA ALA A 168 7.67 3.91 -5.49
C ALA A 168 7.85 5.30 -6.11
N SER A 169 7.48 6.34 -5.37
CA SER A 169 7.75 7.74 -5.72
C SER A 169 9.26 8.01 -5.93
N GLU A 170 9.61 9.18 -6.48
CA GLU A 170 10.97 9.59 -6.88
C GLU A 170 12.04 9.39 -5.78
N THR A 171 11.63 9.47 -4.51
CA THR A 171 12.43 9.21 -3.30
C THR A 171 13.20 7.88 -3.35
N TYR A 172 12.74 6.89 -4.13
CA TYR A 172 13.27 5.53 -4.17
C TYR A 172 13.91 5.13 -5.50
N SER A 173 14.20 6.13 -6.33
CA SER A 173 14.93 5.98 -7.60
C SER A 173 16.29 5.28 -7.44
N ASN A 174 16.91 5.35 -6.25
CA ASN A 174 18.16 4.65 -5.95
C ASN A 174 18.04 3.12 -6.14
N TYR A 175 16.88 2.52 -5.84
CA TYR A 175 16.68 1.09 -6.04
C TYR A 175 16.63 0.70 -7.52
N SER A 176 16.21 1.61 -8.40
CA SER A 176 16.31 1.40 -9.85
C SER A 176 17.78 1.31 -10.27
N THR A 177 18.61 2.24 -9.79
CA THR A 177 20.06 2.25 -10.07
C THR A 177 20.73 0.98 -9.57
N ILE A 178 20.41 0.54 -8.35
CA ILE A 178 20.97 -0.71 -7.78
C ILE A 178 20.53 -1.92 -8.59
N GLY A 179 19.24 -1.97 -9.00
CA GLY A 179 18.73 -3.03 -9.88
C GLY A 179 19.47 -3.08 -11.22
N ASP A 180 19.77 -1.93 -11.81
CA ASP A 180 20.56 -1.81 -13.04
C ASP A 180 22.02 -2.26 -12.84
N THR A 181 22.65 -1.86 -11.75
CA THR A 181 23.99 -2.33 -11.39
C THR A 181 24.03 -3.85 -11.27
N HIS A 182 23.10 -4.45 -10.52
CA HIS A 182 23.06 -5.91 -10.37
C HIS A 182 22.78 -6.63 -11.70
N ALA A 183 21.85 -6.13 -12.52
CA ALA A 183 21.61 -6.70 -13.85
C ALA A 183 22.87 -6.66 -14.74
N THR A 184 23.63 -5.56 -14.63
CA THR A 184 24.88 -5.35 -15.35
C THR A 184 25.97 -6.33 -14.88
N GLN A 185 26.13 -6.52 -13.58
CA GLN A 185 27.07 -7.51 -13.00
C GLN A 185 26.69 -8.95 -13.37
N ILE A 186 25.39 -9.27 -13.40
CA ILE A 186 24.90 -10.61 -13.75
C ILE A 186 25.19 -10.94 -15.22
N TYR A 187 25.04 -9.98 -16.14
CA TYR A 187 25.02 -10.27 -17.58
C TYR A 187 26.09 -9.56 -18.40
N THR A 188 26.21 -8.24 -18.32
CA THR A 188 27.02 -7.46 -19.25
C THR A 188 28.47 -7.26 -18.81
N ASP A 189 28.71 -6.69 -17.63
CA ASP A 189 30.06 -6.25 -17.25
C ASP A 189 30.87 -7.43 -16.74
N ASP A 190 30.44 -8.00 -15.61
CA ASP A 190 31.14 -9.13 -14.98
C ASP A 190 30.66 -10.48 -15.56
N GLY A 191 29.44 -10.54 -16.11
CA GLY A 191 28.87 -11.76 -16.69
C GLY A 191 28.73 -12.90 -15.68
N LEU A 192 28.62 -12.58 -14.38
CA LEU A 192 28.69 -13.54 -13.28
C LEU A 192 27.62 -14.63 -13.37
N GLY A 193 26.46 -14.32 -13.93
CA GLY A 193 25.35 -15.25 -14.09
C GLY A 193 25.42 -16.10 -15.34
N THR A 194 26.43 -15.96 -16.19
CA THR A 194 26.52 -16.68 -17.47
C THR A 194 27.76 -17.57 -17.56
N ASP A 195 27.75 -18.51 -18.50
CA ASP A 195 28.99 -19.22 -18.87
C ASP A 195 30.01 -18.26 -19.49
N ALA A 196 31.27 -18.70 -19.62
CA ALA A 196 32.37 -17.87 -20.11
C ALA A 196 32.10 -17.24 -21.49
N ASP A 197 31.34 -17.94 -22.34
CA ASP A 197 31.00 -17.49 -23.69
C ASP A 197 29.67 -16.70 -23.74
N LYS A 198 29.02 -16.47 -22.59
CA LYS A 198 27.74 -15.77 -22.42
C LYS A 198 26.60 -16.35 -23.28
N THR A 199 26.61 -17.67 -23.46
CA THR A 199 25.62 -18.39 -24.26
C THR A 199 24.38 -18.77 -23.45
N HIS A 200 24.54 -19.06 -22.15
CA HIS A 200 23.46 -19.49 -21.25
C HIS A 200 23.73 -19.03 -19.81
N PHE A 201 22.68 -18.97 -18.99
CA PHE A 201 22.83 -18.71 -17.55
C PHE A 201 23.37 -19.94 -16.83
N VAL A 202 24.30 -19.72 -15.89
CA VAL A 202 24.78 -20.73 -14.95
C VAL A 202 23.88 -20.81 -13.72
N LEU A 203 24.00 -21.89 -12.96
CA LEU A 203 23.21 -22.09 -11.75
C LEU A 203 23.64 -21.15 -10.61
N ASN A 204 24.95 -20.98 -10.46
CA ASN A 204 25.58 -20.21 -9.39
C ASN A 204 26.49 -19.15 -10.00
N CYS A 205 26.35 -17.89 -9.59
CA CYS A 205 27.31 -16.85 -9.93
C CYS A 205 28.52 -16.89 -8.97
N PRO A 206 29.75 -16.63 -9.44
CA PRO A 206 30.91 -16.48 -8.56
C PRO A 206 30.67 -15.38 -7.52
N ASP A 207 31.29 -15.50 -6.34
CA ASP A 207 31.34 -14.42 -5.37
C ASP A 207 31.96 -13.17 -6.04
N ASN A 208 31.29 -12.02 -5.94
CA ASN A 208 31.98 -10.76 -6.20
C ASN A 208 32.78 -10.39 -4.94
N ASP A 209 33.95 -11.02 -4.80
CA ASP A 209 34.95 -10.54 -3.85
C ASP A 209 35.47 -9.17 -4.32
N GLU A 210 34.69 -8.11 -4.06
CA GLU A 210 35.31 -6.80 -3.87
C GLU A 210 36.08 -6.87 -2.56
N SER A 211 37.40 -6.95 -2.70
CA SER A 211 38.42 -6.84 -1.65
C SER A 211 38.24 -5.62 -0.75
#